data_AF-A0A521LPD1-F1
#
_entry.id   AF-A0A521LPD1-F1
#
_cell.length_a   1.000
_cell.length_b   1.000
_cell.length_c   1.000
_cell.angle_alpha   90.00
_cell.angle_beta   90.00
_cell.angle_gamma   90.00
#
_symmetry.space_group_name_H-M   'P 1'
#
loop_
_entity.id
_entity.type
_entity.pdbx_description
1 polymer ?
#
loop_
_entity_poly.entity_id
_entity_poly.type
_entity_poly.pdbx_seq_one_letter_code
_entity_poly.pdbx_strand_id
1 'polypeptide(L)'
;MHPLLALCAAAVVTLFVGQAEAQSVKIVGIGASSCQFFLRESNGKPEVERNFFAWAQGYMSGLLLRAPARRDEDLDLEPDAYPLLKQAEFLRGFCTRNPDADFSDGVNDLYRMLRAPSS
;
A
#
# COMPACT_ATOMS: atom_id res chain seq x y z
N MET A 1 -41.81 -54.92 23.32
CA MET A 1 -40.55 -55.37 22.69
C MET A 1 -39.78 -54.11 22.31
N HIS A 2 -38.78 -53.72 23.11
CA HIS A 2 -37.82 -52.64 22.78
C HIS A 2 -36.81 -53.17 21.75
N PRO A 3 -36.26 -52.33 20.85
CA PRO A 3 -35.18 -51.39 21.20
C PRO A 3 -35.45 -49.98 20.59
N LEU A 4 -35.34 -48.84 21.30
CA LEU A 4 -34.16 -48.18 21.90
C LEU A 4 -32.92 -48.22 21.00
N LEU A 5 -32.40 -47.03 20.66
CA LEU A 5 -31.21 -46.72 19.85
C LEU A 5 -31.40 -46.59 18.33
N ALA A 6 -31.67 -45.36 17.88
CA ALA A 6 -30.87 -44.76 16.82
C ALA A 6 -30.61 -43.29 17.20
N LEU A 7 -29.75 -43.14 18.21
CA LEU A 7 -29.12 -41.88 18.56
C LEU A 7 -28.33 -41.33 17.36
N CYS A 8 -28.29 -40.00 17.31
CA CYS A 8 -27.13 -39.21 16.91
C CYS A 8 -26.63 -39.33 15.46
N ALA A 9 -26.89 -38.28 14.67
CA ALA A 9 -25.82 -37.42 14.14
C ALA A 9 -26.44 -36.34 13.24
N ALA A 10 -27.04 -35.30 13.83
CA ALA A 10 -27.14 -34.05 13.08
C ALA A 10 -25.71 -33.49 13.01
N ALA A 11 -25.04 -33.76 11.90
CA ALA A 11 -23.67 -33.33 11.64
C ALA A 11 -23.60 -31.79 11.71
N VAL A 12 -23.09 -31.27 12.82
CA VAL A 12 -22.61 -29.90 12.91
C VAL A 12 -21.34 -29.84 12.06
N VAL A 13 -21.50 -29.48 10.79
CA VAL A 13 -20.38 -29.08 9.94
C VAL A 13 -19.99 -27.67 10.41
N THR A 14 -19.14 -27.59 11.43
CA THR A 14 -18.41 -26.37 11.74
C THR A 14 -17.50 -26.08 10.55
N LEU A 15 -17.91 -25.12 9.72
CA LEU A 15 -17.05 -24.49 8.73
C LEU A 15 -15.87 -23.86 9.48
N PHE A 16 -14.75 -24.56 9.55
CA PHE A 16 -13.46 -23.95 9.83
C PHE A 16 -13.12 -23.04 8.65
N VAL A 17 -13.69 -21.83 8.65
CA VAL A 17 -13.16 -20.73 7.87
C VAL A 17 -11.83 -20.40 8.54
N GLY A 18 -10.76 -21.03 8.07
CA GLY A 18 -9.41 -20.63 8.44
C GLY A 18 -9.31 -19.14 8.10
N GLN A 19 -9.18 -18.30 9.12
CA GLN A 19 -8.75 -16.93 8.91
C GLN A 19 -7.37 -17.04 8.26
N ALA A 20 -7.30 -16.81 6.95
CA ALA A 20 -6.04 -16.56 6.29
C ALA A 20 -5.48 -15.29 6.92
N GLU A 21 -4.64 -15.45 7.93
CA GLU A 21 -3.76 -14.38 8.41
C GLU A 21 -3.03 -13.86 7.19
N ALA A 22 -3.37 -12.64 6.77
CA ALA A 22 -2.65 -11.97 5.71
C ALA A 22 -1.20 -11.87 6.18
N GLN A 23 -0.29 -12.61 5.55
CA GLN A 23 1.13 -12.51 5.87
C GLN A 23 1.55 -11.06 5.67
N SER A 24 1.75 -10.34 6.76
CA SER A 24 2.24 -8.97 6.73
C SER A 24 3.69 -9.02 6.26
N VAL A 25 3.91 -8.75 4.99
CA VAL A 25 5.27 -8.56 4.48
C VAL A 25 5.86 -7.33 5.16
N LYS A 26 7.02 -7.48 5.79
CA LYS A 26 7.75 -6.35 6.34
C LYS A 26 8.35 -5.55 5.20
N ILE A 27 7.75 -4.40 4.88
CA ILE A 27 8.33 -3.44 3.93
C ILE A 27 9.57 -2.82 4.58
N VAL A 28 10.68 -2.76 3.85
CA VAL A 28 11.96 -2.24 4.32
C VAL A 28 12.51 -1.14 3.40
N GLY A 29 13.42 -0.34 3.95
CA GLY A 29 14.00 0.83 3.29
C GLY A 29 13.54 2.14 3.93
N ILE A 30 14.15 3.25 3.53
CA ILE A 30 13.89 4.56 4.17
C ILE A 30 12.44 5.02 4.03
N GLY A 31 11.75 4.67 2.93
CA GLY A 31 10.34 5.00 2.73
C GLY A 31 9.36 4.10 3.48
N ALA A 32 9.84 3.12 4.23
CA ALA A 32 9.04 2.38 5.22
C ALA A 32 9.05 3.04 6.61
N SER A 33 9.63 4.25 6.73
CA SER A 33 9.59 5.04 7.96
C SER A 33 8.31 5.88 8.07
N SER A 34 8.06 6.43 9.25
CA SER A 34 6.92 7.32 9.48
C SER A 34 7.05 8.63 8.71
N CYS A 35 5.91 9.26 8.44
CA CYS A 35 5.85 10.60 7.87
C CYS A 35 6.56 11.64 8.74
N GLN A 36 6.48 11.52 10.07
CA GLN A 36 7.24 12.37 10.98
C GLN A 36 8.76 12.20 10.78
N PHE A 37 9.24 10.97 10.57
CA PHE A 37 10.65 10.73 10.26
C PHE A 37 11.04 11.37 8.93
N PHE A 38 10.26 11.15 7.88
CA PHE A 38 10.47 11.79 6.58
C PHE A 38 10.57 13.32 6.70
N LEU A 39 9.61 13.97 7.38
CA LEU A 39 9.57 15.43 7.50
C LEU A 39 10.79 15.98 8.25
N ARG A 40 11.20 15.33 9.35
CA ARG A 40 12.38 15.77 10.10
C ARG A 40 13.66 15.60 9.29
N GLU A 41 13.84 14.46 8.64
CA GLU A 41 15.09 14.13 7.95
C GLU A 41 15.23 14.87 6.61
N SER A 42 14.13 15.20 5.94
CA SER A 42 14.14 15.93 4.65
C SER A 42 14.18 17.45 4.80
N ASN A 43 13.87 18.01 5.98
CA ASN A 43 13.80 19.46 6.16
C ASN A 43 15.11 20.16 5.82
N GLY A 44 15.09 21.01 4.79
CA GLY A 44 16.27 21.71 4.27
C GLY A 44 17.31 20.81 3.59
N LYS A 45 16.98 19.54 3.34
CA LYS A 45 17.89 18.50 2.81
C LYS A 45 17.28 17.83 1.56
N PRO A 46 17.32 18.50 0.39
CA PRO A 46 16.68 18.02 -0.84
C PRO A 46 17.23 16.67 -1.32
N GLU A 47 18.47 16.33 -0.99
CA GLU A 47 19.07 15.03 -1.26
C GLU A 47 18.42 13.90 -0.47
N VAL A 48 18.01 14.15 0.78
CA VAL A 48 17.29 13.16 1.59
C VAL A 48 15.90 12.97 1.03
N GLU A 49 15.18 14.05 0.71
CA GLU A 49 13.86 13.96 0.08
C GLU A 49 13.91 13.19 -1.23
N ARG A 50 14.92 13.46 -2.08
CA ARG A 50 15.12 12.73 -3.33
C ARG A 50 15.33 11.24 -3.09
N ASN A 51 16.04 10.83 -2.05
CA ASN A 51 16.22 9.41 -1.74
C ASN A 51 14.89 8.74 -1.34
N PHE A 52 14.07 9.42 -0.53
CA PHE A 52 12.72 8.95 -0.19
C PHE A 52 11.85 8.81 -1.44
N PHE A 53 11.92 9.80 -2.33
CA PHE A 53 11.14 9.79 -3.56
C PHE A 53 11.63 8.70 -4.54
N ALA A 54 12.93 8.49 -4.68
CA ALA A 54 13.48 7.39 -5.48
C ALA A 54 13.02 6.02 -4.96
N TRP A 55 12.95 5.84 -3.63
CA TRP A 55 12.37 4.64 -3.03
C TRP A 55 10.87 4.50 -3.38
N ALA A 56 10.10 5.60 -3.32
CA ALA A 56 8.68 5.61 -3.67
C ALA A 56 8.44 5.20 -5.12
N GLN A 57 9.23 5.72 -6.06
CA GLN A 57 9.18 5.34 -7.48
C GLN A 57 9.41 3.84 -7.65
N GLY A 58 10.48 3.29 -7.06
CA GLY A 58 10.77 1.85 -7.13
C GLY A 58 9.66 0.99 -6.53
N TYR A 59 9.07 1.43 -5.41
CA TYR A 59 7.94 0.76 -4.78
C TYR A 59 6.72 0.73 -5.71
N MET A 60 6.34 1.87 -6.30
CA MET A 60 5.23 1.96 -7.27
C MET A 60 5.47 1.13 -8.53
N SER A 61 6.68 1.14 -9.09
CA SER A 61 7.04 0.26 -10.22
C SER A 61 6.89 -1.21 -9.85
N GLY A 62 7.26 -1.59 -8.62
CA GLY A 62 7.05 -2.94 -8.11
C GLY A 62 5.57 -3.31 -7.96
N LEU A 63 4.71 -2.38 -7.56
CA LEU A 63 3.26 -2.59 -7.52
C LEU A 63 2.71 -2.81 -8.93
N LEU A 64 3.11 -1.95 -9.87
CA LEU A 64 2.69 -2.01 -11.27
C LEU A 64 3.09 -3.34 -11.93
N LEU A 65 4.35 -3.78 -11.75
CA LEU A 65 4.85 -5.04 -12.31
C LEU A 65 4.12 -6.29 -11.79
N ARG A 66 3.53 -6.22 -10.58
CA ARG A 66 2.79 -7.32 -9.96
C ARG A 66 1.28 -7.15 -10.06
N ALA A 67 0.81 -6.08 -10.70
CA ALA A 67 -0.61 -5.85 -10.87
C ALA A 67 -1.22 -6.99 -11.72
N PRO A 68 -2.44 -7.45 -11.39
CA PRO A 68 -3.17 -8.35 -12.27
C PRO A 68 -3.34 -7.75 -13.66
N ALA A 69 -3.30 -8.59 -14.69
CA ALA A 69 -3.54 -8.17 -16.07
C ALA A 69 -4.82 -7.33 -16.18
N ARG A 70 -4.79 -6.28 -17.01
CA ARG A 70 -5.87 -5.30 -17.22
C ARG A 70 -6.26 -4.41 -16.04
N ARG A 71 -5.59 -4.51 -14.87
CA ARG A 71 -5.91 -3.61 -13.74
C ARG A 71 -5.25 -2.24 -13.90
N ASP A 72 -3.93 -2.25 -14.00
CA ASP A 72 -3.09 -1.06 -14.10
C ASP A 72 -2.30 -1.11 -15.43
N GLU A 73 -2.88 -1.76 -16.44
CA GLU A 73 -2.30 -1.86 -17.79
C GLU A 73 -2.22 -0.45 -18.39
N ASP A 74 -1.06 -0.12 -18.96
CA ASP A 74 -0.72 1.21 -19.49
C ASP A 74 -0.71 2.37 -18.46
N LEU A 75 -0.71 2.08 -17.16
CA LEU A 75 -0.51 3.11 -16.15
C LEU A 75 0.86 3.76 -16.32
N ASP A 76 0.85 5.04 -16.67
CA ASP A 76 2.04 5.90 -16.64
C ASP A 76 2.27 6.41 -15.22
N LEU A 77 3.45 6.10 -14.65
CA LEU A 77 3.86 6.60 -13.34
C LEU A 77 4.50 7.99 -13.40
N GLU A 78 4.75 8.53 -14.59
CA GLU A 78 5.28 9.87 -14.83
C GLU A 78 4.51 10.57 -15.96
N PRO A 79 3.18 10.75 -15.83
CA PRO A 79 2.43 11.45 -16.86
C PRO A 79 2.80 12.94 -16.89
N ASP A 80 2.82 13.55 -18.07
CA ASP A 80 3.14 14.98 -18.24
C ASP A 80 2.28 15.91 -17.37
N ALA A 81 1.01 15.54 -17.14
CA ALA A 81 0.08 16.28 -16.29
C ALA A 81 0.42 16.21 -14.78
N TYR A 82 1.24 15.25 -14.38
CA TYR A 82 1.63 15.00 -13.00
C TYR A 82 3.12 14.65 -12.86
N PRO A 83 4.01 15.62 -13.15
CA PRO A 83 5.45 15.39 -13.18
C PRO A 83 6.02 15.07 -11.80
N LEU A 84 7.22 14.50 -11.78
CA LEU A 84 7.91 14.02 -10.58
C LEU A 84 7.97 15.02 -9.41
N LEU A 85 8.20 16.31 -9.69
CA LEU A 85 8.22 17.34 -8.64
C LEU A 85 6.87 17.48 -7.95
N LYS A 86 5.76 17.41 -8.71
CA LYS A 86 4.40 17.46 -8.18
C LYS A 86 4.06 16.20 -7.36
N GLN A 87 4.65 15.06 -7.71
CA GLN A 87 4.56 13.82 -6.93
C GLN A 87 5.32 13.93 -5.60
N ALA A 88 6.53 14.46 -5.60
CA ALA A 88 7.29 14.71 -4.37
C ALA A 88 6.55 15.71 -3.45
N GLU A 89 6.00 16.79 -4.02
CA GLU A 89 5.15 17.74 -3.30
C GLU A 89 3.90 17.10 -2.72
N PHE A 90 3.26 16.17 -3.45
CA PHE A 90 2.12 15.41 -2.96
C PHE A 90 2.50 14.60 -1.71
N LEU A 91 3.62 13.87 -1.74
CA LEU A 91 4.07 13.06 -0.61
C LEU A 91 4.43 13.94 0.59
N ARG A 92 5.07 15.09 0.35
CA ARG A 92 5.35 16.07 1.41
C ARG A 92 4.04 16.56 2.04
N GLY A 93 3.08 16.95 1.22
CA GLY A 93 1.76 17.40 1.68
C GLY A 93 0.98 16.31 2.42
N PHE A 94 1.04 15.06 1.97
CA PHE A 94 0.47 13.92 2.68
C PHE A 94 1.07 13.80 4.08
N CYS A 95 2.39 13.79 4.20
CA CYS A 95 3.05 13.63 5.48
C CYS A 95 2.86 14.82 6.42
N THR A 96 2.77 16.05 5.91
CA THR A 96 2.44 17.22 6.73
C THR A 96 1.05 17.09 7.38
N ARG A 97 0.08 16.49 6.70
CA ARG A 97 -1.27 16.27 7.25
C ARG A 97 -1.38 15.03 8.13
N ASN A 98 -0.50 14.04 7.92
CA ASN A 98 -0.56 12.72 8.57
C ASN A 98 0.80 12.35 9.18
N PRO A 99 1.30 13.06 10.21
CA PRO A 99 2.63 12.82 10.75
C PRO A 99 2.83 11.41 11.33
N ASP A 100 1.76 10.80 11.85
CA ASP A 100 1.78 9.48 12.47
C ASP A 100 1.59 8.32 11.49
N ALA A 101 1.29 8.60 10.21
CA ALA A 101 1.18 7.58 9.17
C ALA A 101 2.56 7.12 8.67
N ASP A 102 2.61 5.98 7.99
CA ASP A 102 3.82 5.56 7.30
C ASP A 102 3.97 6.35 6.00
N PHE A 103 5.21 6.69 5.61
CA PHE A 103 5.46 7.34 4.32
C PHE A 103 4.93 6.49 3.15
N SER A 104 5.00 5.16 3.28
CA SER A 104 4.45 4.23 2.29
C SER A 104 2.92 4.31 2.12
N ASP A 105 2.17 4.79 3.11
CA ASP A 105 0.74 5.05 2.97
C ASP A 105 0.50 6.19 1.98
N GLY A 106 1.31 7.25 2.07
CA GLY A 106 1.30 8.36 1.13
C GLY A 106 1.72 7.94 -0.28
N VAL A 107 2.69 7.02 -0.40
CA VAL A 107 3.09 6.44 -1.70
C VAL A 107 1.95 5.61 -2.30
N ASN A 108 1.24 4.84 -1.47
CA ASN A 108 0.06 4.11 -1.92
C ASN A 108 -1.04 5.07 -2.40
N ASP A 109 -1.31 6.16 -1.67
CA ASP A 109 -2.26 7.20 -2.08
C ASP A 109 -1.86 7.88 -3.39
N LEU A 110 -0.58 8.20 -3.56
CA LEU A 110 -0.03 8.71 -4.81
C LEU A 110 -0.29 7.75 -5.97
N TYR A 111 -0.01 6.45 -5.77
CA TYR A 111 -0.29 5.41 -6.77
C TYR A 111 -1.79 5.29 -7.09
N ARG A 112 -2.70 5.49 -6.12
CA ARG A 112 -4.15 5.53 -6.40
C ARG A 112 -4.52 6.77 -7.22
N MET A 113 -3.92 7.92 -6.90
CA MET A 113 -4.17 9.17 -7.62
C MET A 113 -3.71 9.08 -9.08
N LEU A 114 -2.53 8.52 -9.35
CA LEU A 114 -2.01 8.34 -10.71
C LEU A 114 -2.88 7.38 -11.55
N ARG A 115 -3.62 6.47 -10.92
CA ARG A 115 -4.58 5.58 -11.59
C ARG A 115 -5.90 6.26 -11.94
N ALA A 116 -6.21 7.41 -11.33
CA ALA A 116 -7.44 8.11 -11.65
C ALA A 116 -7.38 8.59 -13.12
N PRO A 117 -8.47 8.47 -13.89
CA PRO A 117 -8.51 8.99 -15.25
C PRO A 117 -8.11 10.47 -15.26
N SER A 118 -7.30 10.88 -16.23
CA SER A 118 -7.08 12.29 -16.51
C SER A 118 -8.43 12.95 -16.78
N SER A 119 -8.80 13.93 -15.93
CA SER A 119 -10.03 14.72 -16.09
C SER A 119 -9.89 15.75 -17.20
#